data_AF-A0A524QLC6-F1
#
_entry.id   AF-A0A524QLC6-F1
#
_cell.length_a   1.000
_cell.length_b   1.000
_cell.length_c   1.000
_cell.angle_alpha   90.00
_cell.angle_beta   90.00
_cell.angle_gamma   90.00
#
_symmetry.space_group_name_H-M   'P 1'
#
loop_
_entity.id
_entity.type
_entity.pdbx_description
1 polymer ?
#
loop_
_entity_poly.entity_id
_entity_poly.type
_entity_poly.pdbx_seq_one_letter_code
_entity_poly.pdbx_strand_id
1 'polypeptide(L)'
;MPKCYMTGIEIRLDDAFILDRREASRALKELRGKQKALERLVAELGEVDRVELRDWRTGKTFTRIDSRMVCISVAQALSAIWSEKTLFVRWSEWKAQRKEIIQNLKDPPEGGRNGQSTTHDEGRNGTDV
;
A
#
# COMPACT_ATOMS: atom_id res chain seq x y z
N MET A 1 -2.06 -32.97 -37.60
CA MET A 1 -2.98 -32.21 -36.72
C MET A 1 -2.29 -30.94 -36.24
N PRO A 2 -2.99 -29.83 -36.02
CA PRO A 2 -2.39 -28.66 -35.40
C PRO A 2 -1.87 -29.01 -33.99
N LYS A 3 -0.79 -28.35 -33.57
CA LYS A 3 -0.19 -28.51 -32.25
C LYS A 3 -0.39 -27.25 -31.45
N CYS A 4 -0.70 -27.38 -30.16
CA CYS A 4 -0.68 -26.27 -29.23
C CYS A 4 0.73 -25.64 -29.22
N TYR A 5 0.82 -24.33 -29.42
CA TYR A 5 2.10 -23.63 -29.49
C TYR A 5 2.88 -23.71 -28.16
N MET A 6 2.18 -23.66 -27.02
CA MET A 6 2.83 -23.63 -25.69
C MET A 6 3.26 -25.02 -25.21
N THR A 7 2.51 -26.07 -25.53
CA THR A 7 2.75 -27.41 -24.98
C THR A 7 3.18 -28.44 -26.01
N GLY A 8 3.08 -28.14 -27.30
CA GLY A 8 3.38 -29.07 -28.40
C GLY A 8 2.37 -30.22 -28.57
N ILE A 9 1.35 -30.29 -27.69
CA ILE A 9 0.32 -31.33 -27.72
C ILE A 9 -0.53 -31.18 -28.97
N GLU A 10 -0.83 -32.29 -29.64
CA GLU A 10 -1.74 -32.31 -30.79
C GLU A 10 -3.17 -32.01 -30.35
N ILE A 11 -3.80 -31.09 -31.07
CA ILE A 11 -5.16 -30.63 -30.78
C ILE A 11 -6.03 -30.72 -32.03
N ARG A 12 -7.34 -30.84 -31.83
CA ARG A 12 -8.32 -30.62 -32.90
C ARG A 12 -8.45 -29.14 -33.15
N LEU A 13 -8.71 -28.77 -34.41
CA LEU A 13 -8.86 -27.36 -34.78
C LEU A 13 -10.09 -26.71 -34.14
N ASP A 14 -11.18 -27.46 -33.99
CA ASP A 14 -12.44 -27.00 -33.39
C ASP A 14 -12.29 -26.63 -31.89
N ASP A 15 -11.31 -27.25 -31.22
CA ASP A 15 -11.00 -27.05 -29.80
C ASP A 15 -9.83 -26.06 -29.60
N ALA A 16 -9.28 -25.52 -30.69
CA ALA A 16 -8.12 -24.64 -30.63
C ALA A 16 -8.54 -23.21 -30.28
N PHE A 17 -7.88 -22.61 -29.30
CA PHE A 17 -8.04 -21.21 -28.94
C PHE A 17 -6.96 -20.36 -29.60
N ILE A 18 -7.34 -19.19 -30.10
CA ILE A 18 -6.43 -18.18 -30.64
C ILE A 18 -6.56 -16.88 -29.85
N LEU A 19 -5.42 -16.21 -29.62
CA LEU A 19 -5.43 -14.87 -29.05
C LEU A 19 -6.00 -13.88 -30.06
N ASP A 20 -7.14 -13.28 -29.75
CA ASP A 20 -7.59 -12.09 -30.46
C ASP A 20 -6.69 -10.90 -30.07
N ARG A 21 -5.71 -10.62 -30.93
CA ARG A 21 -4.75 -9.53 -30.71
C ARG A 21 -5.41 -8.16 -30.64
N ARG A 22 -6.57 -7.97 -31.29
CA ARG A 22 -7.28 -6.67 -31.28
C ARG A 22 -7.94 -6.46 -29.93
N GLU A 23 -8.68 -7.44 -29.44
CA GLU A 23 -9.31 -7.38 -28.12
C GLU A 23 -8.26 -7.32 -27.00
N ALA A 24 -7.18 -8.11 -27.10
CA ALA A 24 -6.06 -8.02 -26.17
C ALA A 24 -5.42 -6.61 -26.15
N SER A 25 -5.24 -5.98 -27.31
CA SER A 25 -4.71 -4.61 -27.39
C SER A 25 -5.68 -3.58 -26.83
N ARG A 26 -6.99 -3.76 -27.01
CA ARG A 26 -8.03 -2.90 -26.41
C ARG A 26 -8.02 -3.01 -24.89
N ALA A 27 -8.01 -4.22 -24.35
CA ALA A 27 -7.92 -4.46 -22.92
C ALA A 27 -6.64 -3.83 -22.32
N LEU A 28 -5.48 -3.99 -22.98
CA LEU A 28 -4.24 -3.35 -22.55
C LEU A 28 -4.33 -1.82 -22.54
N LYS A 29 -4.99 -1.22 -23.55
CA LYS A 29 -5.19 0.23 -23.62
C LYS A 29 -6.09 0.72 -22.49
N GLU A 30 -7.16 0.00 -22.19
CA GLU A 30 -8.06 0.31 -21.08
C GLU A 30 -7.34 0.23 -19.73
N LEU A 31 -6.56 -0.83 -19.49
CA LEU A 31 -5.77 -0.99 -18.27
C LEU A 31 -4.75 0.14 -18.08
N ARG A 32 -4.07 0.56 -19.15
CA ARG A 32 -3.18 1.74 -19.10
C ARG A 32 -3.93 3.02 -18.77
N GLY A 33 -5.16 3.17 -19.27
CA GLY A 33 -6.05 4.28 -18.92
C GLY A 33 -6.38 4.29 -17.43
N LYS A 34 -6.78 3.15 -16.88
CA LYS A 34 -7.06 2.97 -15.45
C LYS A 34 -5.83 3.22 -14.58
N GLN A 35 -4.67 2.68 -14.96
CA GLN A 35 -3.39 2.92 -14.30
C GLN A 35 -3.09 4.43 -14.20
N LYS A 36 -3.16 5.15 -15.32
CA LYS A 36 -2.89 6.59 -15.36
C LYS A 36 -3.85 7.40 -14.49
N ALA A 37 -5.12 6.98 -14.43
CA ALA A 37 -6.11 7.60 -13.57
C ALA A 37 -5.79 7.37 -12.08
N LEU A 38 -5.40 6.15 -11.70
CA LEU A 38 -4.94 5.84 -10.35
C LEU A 38 -3.68 6.63 -9.96
N GLU A 39 -2.70 6.73 -10.86
CA GLU A 39 -1.49 7.52 -10.64
C GLU A 39 -1.82 9.00 -10.32
N ARG A 40 -2.79 9.58 -11.06
CA ARG A 40 -3.27 10.94 -10.79
C ARG A 40 -3.96 11.05 -9.44
N LEU A 41 -4.83 10.09 -9.10
CA LEU A 41 -5.49 10.08 -7.79
C LEU A 41 -4.48 10.02 -6.65
N VAL A 42 -3.43 9.22 -6.78
CA VAL A 42 -2.36 9.13 -5.78
C VAL A 42 -1.57 10.44 -5.71
N ALA A 43 -1.26 11.05 -6.86
CA ALA A 43 -0.55 12.34 -6.88
C ALA A 43 -1.39 13.47 -6.24
N GLU A 44 -2.69 13.51 -6.50
CA GLU A 44 -3.58 14.58 -6.02
C GLU A 44 -4.04 14.36 -4.57
N LEU A 45 -4.33 13.11 -4.17
CA LEU A 45 -4.95 12.81 -2.86
C LEU A 45 -4.02 12.04 -1.91
N GLY A 46 -2.90 11.51 -2.40
CA GLY A 46 -1.91 10.82 -1.57
C GLY A 46 -1.00 11.76 -0.78
N GLU A 47 -0.98 13.04 -1.13
CA GLU A 47 -0.29 14.07 -0.36
C GLU A 47 -1.00 14.38 0.96
N VAL A 48 -0.26 15.02 1.88
CA VAL A 48 -0.77 15.49 3.16
C VAL A 48 -0.92 17.01 3.15
N ASP A 49 -1.97 17.50 3.78
CA ASP A 49 -2.24 18.93 3.92
C ASP A 49 -1.84 19.44 5.31
N ARG A 50 -1.43 20.71 5.36
CA ARG A 50 -1.25 21.46 6.60
C ARG A 50 -2.57 22.14 6.95
N VAL A 51 -3.25 21.61 7.95
CA VAL A 51 -4.55 22.11 8.42
C VAL A 51 -4.33 22.97 9.65
N GLU A 52 -4.77 24.23 9.59
CA GLU A 52 -4.83 25.09 10.78
C GLU A 52 -6.07 24.76 11.59
N LEU A 53 -5.85 24.39 12.84
CA LEU A 53 -6.89 24.04 13.80
C LEU A 53 -6.81 25.01 14.98
N ARG A 54 -7.95 25.24 15.61
CA ARG A 54 -8.02 26.01 16.85
C ARG A 54 -8.20 25.06 18.01
N ASP A 55 -7.31 25.14 18.99
CA ASP A 55 -7.47 24.44 20.24
C ASP A 55 -8.71 24.99 20.96
N TRP A 56 -9.69 24.12 21.22
CA TRP A 56 -10.95 24.50 21.85
C TRP A 56 -10.78 24.95 23.31
N ARG A 57 -9.72 24.49 23.98
CA ARG A 57 -9.47 24.77 25.41
C ARG A 57 -8.65 26.04 25.58
N THR A 58 -7.61 26.22 24.75
CA THR A 58 -6.69 27.36 24.87
C THR A 58 -6.97 28.49 23.89
N GLY A 59 -7.83 28.25 22.89
CA GLY A 59 -8.15 29.20 21.83
C GLY A 59 -7.01 29.46 20.84
N LYS A 60 -5.84 28.84 21.04
CA LYS A 60 -4.65 29.02 20.20
C LYS A 60 -4.79 28.25 18.88
N THR A 61 -4.28 28.83 17.80
CA THR A 61 -4.16 28.14 16.53
C THR A 61 -2.92 27.24 16.53
N PHE A 62 -3.05 26.06 15.96
CA PHE A 62 -1.95 25.13 15.72
C PHE A 62 -2.11 24.48 14.35
N THR A 63 -0.99 24.13 13.72
CA THR A 63 -1.00 23.45 12.42
C THR A 63 -0.83 21.95 12.63
N ARG A 64 -1.68 21.15 11.97
CA ARG A 64 -1.59 19.69 11.94
C ARG A 64 -1.42 19.22 10.51
N ILE A 65 -0.52 18.25 10.31
CA ILE A 65 -0.42 17.54 9.04
C ILE A 65 -1.49 16.45 9.03
N ASP A 66 -2.38 16.47 8.04
CA ASP A 66 -3.45 15.47 7.89
C ASP A 66 -3.58 14.99 6.44
N SER A 67 -4.24 13.85 6.23
CA SER A 67 -4.47 13.33 4.87
C SER A 67 -5.54 14.16 4.15
N ARG A 68 -5.41 14.31 2.82
CA ARG A 68 -6.48 14.93 2.01
C ARG A 68 -7.76 14.11 2.11
N MET A 69 -8.87 14.78 2.44
CA MET A 69 -10.18 14.17 2.57
C MET A 69 -11.10 14.65 1.44
N VAL A 70 -11.94 13.76 0.93
CA VAL A 70 -12.96 14.07 -0.07
C VAL A 70 -14.35 13.75 0.48
N CYS A 71 -15.38 14.46 0.01
CA CYS A 71 -16.76 14.17 0.36
C CYS A 71 -17.26 12.88 -0.31
N ILE A 72 -18.38 12.35 0.18
CA ILE A 72 -18.93 11.07 -0.27
C ILE A 72 -19.25 11.04 -1.78
N SER A 73 -19.79 12.12 -2.34
CA SER A 73 -20.12 12.19 -3.76
C SER A 73 -18.86 12.11 -4.64
N VAL A 74 -17.78 12.78 -4.23
CA VAL A 74 -16.49 12.72 -4.94
C VAL A 74 -15.89 11.32 -4.81
N ALA A 75 -15.87 10.74 -3.60
CA ALA A 75 -15.39 9.39 -3.38
C ALA A 75 -16.13 8.35 -4.26
N GLN A 76 -17.45 8.45 -4.36
CA GLN A 76 -18.28 7.58 -5.19
C GLN A 76 -17.97 7.76 -6.69
N ALA A 77 -17.88 9.00 -7.16
CA ALA A 77 -17.56 9.29 -8.55
C ALA A 77 -16.18 8.74 -8.94
N LEU A 78 -15.19 8.88 -8.08
CA LEU A 78 -13.82 8.41 -8.32
C LEU A 78 -13.67 6.90 -8.17
N SER A 79 -14.49 6.26 -7.32
CA SER A 79 -14.49 4.79 -7.18
C SER A 79 -14.89 4.07 -8.47
N ALA A 80 -15.63 4.72 -9.38
CA ALA A 80 -15.99 4.15 -10.67
C ALA A 80 -14.77 3.85 -11.57
N ILE A 81 -13.61 4.48 -11.31
CA ILE A 81 -12.37 4.25 -12.05
C ILE A 81 -11.82 2.83 -11.80
N TRP A 82 -12.04 2.30 -10.60
CA TRP A 82 -11.50 1.00 -10.18
C TRP A 82 -12.49 0.25 -9.29
N SER A 83 -13.24 -0.69 -9.89
CA SER A 83 -14.28 -1.44 -9.19
C SER A 83 -13.76 -2.65 -8.41
N GLU A 84 -12.53 -3.10 -8.64
CA GLU A 84 -12.01 -4.33 -8.04
C GLU A 84 -11.62 -4.16 -6.57
N LYS A 85 -11.33 -2.93 -6.13
CA LYS A 85 -10.92 -2.62 -4.75
C LYS A 85 -11.51 -1.31 -4.28
N THR A 86 -11.90 -1.27 -3.01
CA THR A 86 -12.34 -0.04 -2.35
C THR A 86 -11.15 0.91 -2.20
N LEU A 87 -11.17 2.01 -2.95
CA LEU A 87 -10.12 3.04 -2.88
C LEU A 87 -10.35 4.07 -1.77
N PHE A 88 -11.61 4.29 -1.39
CA PHE A 88 -12.00 5.30 -0.41
C PHE A 88 -12.70 4.64 0.78
N VAL A 89 -12.20 4.89 1.99
CA VAL A 89 -12.75 4.40 3.24
C VAL A 89 -13.20 5.57 4.12
N ARG A 90 -14.06 5.32 5.10
CA ARG A 90 -14.41 6.39 6.05
C ARG A 90 -13.19 6.75 6.89
N TRP A 91 -13.10 8.03 7.26
CA TRP A 91 -12.01 8.54 8.08
C TRP A 91 -11.82 7.79 9.40
N SER A 92 -12.92 7.38 10.04
CA SER A 92 -12.89 6.58 11.27
C SER A 92 -12.27 5.21 11.07
N GLU A 93 -12.59 4.54 9.95
CA GLU A 93 -12.05 3.23 9.59
C GLU A 93 -10.55 3.34 9.28
N TRP A 94 -10.16 4.34 8.49
CA TRP A 94 -8.76 4.60 8.18
C TRP A 94 -7.91 4.84 9.43
N LYS A 95 -8.41 5.66 10.38
CA LYS A 95 -7.70 5.89 11.64
C LYS A 95 -7.50 4.61 12.44
N ALA A 96 -8.51 3.76 12.51
CA ALA A 96 -8.44 2.49 13.24
C ALA A 96 -7.37 1.58 12.63
N GLN A 97 -7.41 1.40 11.31
CA GLN A 97 -6.43 0.62 10.56
C GLN A 97 -5.00 1.17 10.73
N ARG A 98 -4.82 2.49 10.64
CA ARG A 98 -3.49 3.10 10.85
C ARG A 98 -2.96 2.91 12.27
N LYS A 99 -3.83 3.01 13.27
CA LYS A 99 -3.44 2.78 14.67
C LYS A 99 -2.94 1.35 14.86
N GLU A 100 -3.66 0.37 14.33
CA GLU A 100 -3.30 -1.04 14.37
C GLU A 100 -1.96 -1.31 13.66
N ILE A 101 -1.76 -0.79 12.44
CA ILE A 101 -0.48 -0.91 11.72
C ILE A 101 0.68 -0.31 12.52
N ILE A 102 0.49 0.88 13.10
CA ILE A 102 1.53 1.54 13.91
C ILE A 102 1.83 0.75 15.19
N GLN A 103 0.83 0.12 15.80
CA GLN A 103 1.03 -0.75 16.96
C GLN A 103 1.83 -2.00 16.59
N ASN A 104 1.45 -2.68 15.51
CA ASN A 104 2.15 -3.87 15.00
C ASN A 104 3.60 -3.59 14.58
N LEU A 105 3.93 -2.34 14.20
CA LEU A 105 5.30 -1.93 13.89
C LEU A 105 6.13 -1.59 15.15
N LYS A 106 5.49 -1.31 16.28
CA LYS A 106 6.15 -0.98 17.56
C LYS A 106 6.44 -2.22 18.39
N ASP A 107 5.70 -3.29 18.17
CA ASP A 107 5.94 -4.58 18.81
C ASP A 107 7.05 -5.29 18.02
N PRO A 108 8.30 -5.40 18.56
CA PRO A 108 9.33 -6.18 17.89
C PRO A 108 8.85 -7.64 17.80
N PRO A 109 9.16 -8.37 16.72
CA PRO A 109 8.80 -9.77 16.62
C PRO A 109 9.36 -10.52 17.84
N GLU A 110 8.46 -11.11 18.63
CA GLU A 110 8.80 -12.01 19.74
C GLU A 110 9.55 -13.23 19.18
N GLY A 111 10.87 -13.12 19.02
CA GLY A 111 11.64 -14.20 18.37
C GLY A 111 13.15 -14.02 18.31
N GLY A 112 13.76 -13.22 19.19
CA GLY A 112 15.20 -12.94 19.14
C GLY A 112 15.88 -12.73 20.49
N ARG A 113 15.58 -13.57 21.49
CA ARG A 113 16.38 -13.67 22.73
C ARG A 113 16.63 -15.12 23.11
N ASN A 114 17.57 -15.73 22.40
CA ASN A 114 18.50 -16.75 22.89
C ASN A 114 19.85 -16.33 22.28
N GLY A 115 20.94 -16.04 22.98
CA GLY A 115 21.38 -16.30 24.34
C GLY A 115 22.88 -16.58 24.23
N GLN A 116 23.73 -15.73 24.78
CA GLN A 116 25.02 -16.12 25.38
C GLN A 116 25.72 -14.89 25.97
N SER A 117 25.58 -14.76 27.28
CA SER A 117 26.61 -14.18 28.13
C SER A 117 27.82 -15.09 28.09
N THR A 118 28.98 -14.56 27.71
CA THR A 118 30.27 -15.03 28.21
C THR A 118 30.94 -13.86 28.91
N THR A 119 30.76 -13.86 30.23
CA THR A 119 31.68 -13.25 31.18
C THR A 119 33.07 -13.85 30.96
N HIS A 120 34.05 -13.01 30.63
CA HIS A 120 35.45 -13.28 30.96
C HIS A 120 35.95 -12.14 31.85
N ASP A 121 36.02 -12.47 33.12
CA ASP A 121 36.82 -11.83 34.16
C ASP A 121 38.30 -12.25 33.98
N GLU A 122 39.20 -11.55 34.67
CA GLU A 122 40.69 -11.52 34.63
C GLU A 122 41.25 -10.25 33.94
N GLY A 123 41.98 -9.34 34.58
CA GLY A 123 42.52 -9.25 35.92
C GLY A 123 43.80 -8.38 35.92
N ARG A 124 43.94 -7.54 36.95
CA ARG A 124 45.19 -7.00 37.54
C ARG A 124 46.05 -5.91 36.86
N ASN A 125 46.11 -4.80 37.62
CA ASN A 125 47.29 -4.15 38.25
C ASN A 125 48.16 -3.13 37.50
N GLY A 126 48.45 -2.03 38.23
CA GLY A 126 49.70 -1.25 38.17
C GLY A 126 49.50 0.26 37.97
N THR A 127 49.17 1.07 38.98
CA THR A 127 50.09 1.96 39.77
C THR A 127 51.13 2.79 39.00
N ASP A 128 51.11 4.09 39.33
CA ASP A 128 52.17 5.13 39.32
C ASP A 128 52.70 5.55 37.93
N VAL A 129 52.83 6.84 37.56
CA VAL A 129 53.26 8.08 38.26
C VAL A 129 52.54 9.29 37.66
#